data_AF-A0A6M2CPY0-F1
#
_entry.id   AF-A0A6M2CPY0-F1
#
_cell.length_a   1.000
_cell.length_b   1.000
_cell.length_c   1.000
_cell.angle_alpha   90.00
_cell.angle_beta   90.00
_cell.angle_gamma   90.00
#
_symmetry.space_group_name_H-M   'P 1'
#
loop_
_entity.id
_entity.type
_entity.pdbx_description
1 polymer ?
#
loop_
_entity_poly.entity_id
_entity_poly.type
_entity_poly.pdbx_seq_one_letter_code
_entity_poly.pdbx_strand_id
1 'polypeptide(L)'
;MALPSVGLAARIRGRLLRNASYLLKTRHRNNLALARFGSSTSQASSTPRWDLVGAVALERKPVIVPELNALETKYLEILHALEVEGSLLSDHELQLLEDKKRRADPEEGVAITVQTAQDIEDEWTRKAKEFKPAPRLTEADSKGDTRTTQRCLDQPLLLVVNQQLGKGHRWILPQAVHAHGETMRQTAERALIDVCGPALEAFFLGNAPSGYYCYSYPPEFQKNGVQGAKVFFFKAQLRNGALSVGDLKKLTKADDFAWLTYKELCSKMLPRYCKAVRSFIMAPDETPYQHLLDRALSSVTWQKSSITPEIPREDKAAVEVGKS
;
A
#
# COMPACT_ATOMS: atom_id res chain seq x y z
N MET A 1 -8.47 -54.50 33.42
CA MET A 1 -9.07 -55.45 32.47
C MET A 1 -9.09 -54.78 31.11
N ALA A 2 -8.37 -55.35 30.15
CA ALA A 2 -8.14 -54.80 28.82
C ALA A 2 -8.67 -55.78 27.76
N LEU A 3 -9.01 -55.21 26.59
CA LEU A 3 -9.36 -55.82 25.29
C LEU A 3 -10.86 -56.11 25.04
N PRO A 4 -11.37 -56.04 23.78
CA PRO A 4 -10.60 -56.13 22.52
C PRO A 4 -10.84 -55.08 21.43
N SER A 5 -9.79 -54.98 20.61
CA SER A 5 -9.69 -54.35 19.29
C SER A 5 -10.51 -55.07 18.23
N VAL A 6 -11.23 -54.30 17.40
CA VAL A 6 -11.80 -54.78 16.12
C VAL A 6 -11.02 -54.13 14.99
N GLY A 7 -10.32 -54.95 14.21
CA GLY A 7 -9.58 -54.53 13.02
C GLY A 7 -10.50 -54.38 11.81
N LEU A 8 -10.34 -53.28 11.06
CA LEU A 8 -10.87 -53.14 9.72
C LEU A 8 -9.72 -52.78 8.77
N ALA A 9 -9.36 -53.73 7.92
CA ALA A 9 -8.36 -53.59 6.88
C ALA A 9 -8.94 -52.80 5.70
N ALA A 10 -8.41 -51.60 5.42
CA ALA A 10 -8.68 -50.86 4.19
C ALA A 10 -7.48 -50.99 3.24
N ARG A 11 -7.71 -51.66 2.10
CA ARG A 11 -6.78 -51.83 0.98
C ARG A 11 -6.37 -50.46 0.40
N ILE A 12 -5.11 -50.09 0.58
CA ILE A 12 -4.48 -48.97 -0.13
C ILE A 12 -4.11 -49.46 -1.54
N ARG A 13 -4.79 -48.95 -2.58
CA ARG A 13 -4.41 -49.15 -3.97
C ARG A 13 -3.28 -48.18 -4.32
N GLY A 14 -2.07 -48.70 -4.50
CA GLY A 14 -0.95 -47.97 -5.07
C GLY A 14 -1.19 -47.60 -6.54
N ARG A 15 -1.07 -46.31 -6.86
CA ARG A 15 -0.76 -45.82 -8.21
C ARG A 15 0.43 -44.88 -8.14
N LEU A 16 1.57 -45.48 -8.47
CA LEU A 16 2.67 -44.95 -9.27
C LEU A 16 2.74 -43.43 -9.46
N LEU A 17 3.73 -42.87 -8.76
CA LEU A 17 4.53 -41.69 -9.04
C LEU A 17 4.73 -41.43 -10.54
N ARG A 18 4.24 -40.29 -11.04
CA ARG A 18 4.79 -39.60 -12.21
C ARG A 18 4.67 -38.08 -12.06
N ASN A 19 5.82 -37.42 -12.26
CA ASN A 19 6.01 -36.02 -12.64
C ASN A 19 5.99 -34.96 -11.53
N ALA A 20 7.07 -34.91 -10.76
CA ALA A 20 7.56 -33.68 -10.13
C ALA A 20 9.04 -33.49 -10.51
N SER A 21 9.30 -32.82 -11.64
CA SER A 21 10.65 -32.51 -12.09
C SER A 21 10.69 -31.20 -12.87
N TYR A 22 10.41 -30.07 -12.22
CA TYR A 22 10.79 -28.74 -12.74
C TYR A 22 11.02 -27.75 -11.60
N LEU A 23 12.03 -28.00 -10.76
CA LEU A 23 12.62 -26.96 -9.92
C LEU A 23 14.14 -27.15 -9.92
N LEU A 24 14.85 -26.02 -10.03
CA LEU A 24 16.31 -25.83 -9.90
C LEU A 24 17.17 -26.07 -11.14
N LYS A 25 17.16 -25.10 -12.07
CA LYS A 25 18.33 -24.77 -12.90
C LYS A 25 18.53 -23.26 -13.01
N THR A 26 19.18 -22.67 -12.01
CA THR A 26 19.98 -21.44 -12.14
C THR A 26 21.17 -21.56 -11.22
N ARG A 27 22.17 -22.32 -11.66
CA ARG A 27 23.48 -22.39 -11.03
C ARG A 27 24.26 -21.14 -11.48
N HIS A 28 24.10 -20.02 -10.76
CA HIS A 28 25.00 -18.89 -10.94
C HIS A 28 26.39 -19.30 -10.46
N ARG A 29 27.34 -19.34 -11.41
CA ARG A 29 28.77 -19.42 -11.13
C ARG A 29 29.22 -18.08 -10.55
N ASN A 30 29.23 -17.96 -9.24
CA ASN A 30 30.05 -16.95 -8.56
C ASN A 30 31.45 -17.54 -8.40
N ASN A 31 32.31 -17.33 -9.39
CA ASN A 31 33.73 -17.46 -9.16
C ASN A 31 34.26 -16.11 -8.68
N LEU A 32 34.73 -16.12 -7.44
CA LEU A 32 35.66 -15.15 -6.87
C LEU A 32 36.76 -14.81 -7.89
N ALA A 33 36.77 -13.57 -8.38
CA ALA A 33 37.95 -12.96 -8.95
C ALA A 33 38.45 -11.94 -7.94
N LEU A 34 39.42 -12.37 -7.15
CA LEU A 34 40.31 -11.53 -6.36
C LEU A 34 40.86 -10.39 -7.22
N ALA A 35 40.88 -9.20 -6.62
CA ALA A 35 41.43 -7.98 -7.18
C ALA A 35 42.82 -8.19 -7.79
N ARG A 36 42.92 -7.97 -9.10
CA ARG A 36 44.17 -7.57 -9.75
C ARG A 36 44.04 -6.10 -10.09
N PHE A 37 44.79 -5.25 -9.39
CA PHE A 37 45.11 -3.90 -9.87
C PHE A 37 46.00 -4.06 -11.11
N GLY A 38 45.37 -4.18 -12.28
CA GLY A 38 46.01 -4.03 -13.57
C GLY A 38 45.76 -2.61 -14.07
N SER A 39 46.82 -1.84 -14.28
CA SER A 39 46.76 -0.60 -15.04
C SER A 39 46.33 -0.95 -16.47
N SER A 40 45.06 -0.73 -16.79
CA SER A 40 44.54 -0.87 -18.14
C SER A 40 44.73 0.45 -18.87
N THR A 41 45.72 0.50 -19.76
CA THR A 41 45.75 1.43 -20.88
C THR A 41 44.41 1.38 -21.62
N SER A 42 43.69 2.50 -21.65
CA SER A 42 42.39 2.64 -22.30
C SER A 42 42.55 2.62 -23.82
N GLN A 43 42.31 1.47 -24.45
CA GLN A 43 41.90 1.44 -25.85
C GLN A 43 40.48 2.00 -25.93
N ALA A 44 40.33 3.16 -26.56
CA ALA A 44 39.05 3.82 -26.80
C ALA A 44 38.24 3.02 -27.83
N SER A 45 37.45 2.06 -27.36
CA SER A 45 36.30 1.58 -28.11
C SER A 45 35.25 2.71 -28.10
N SER A 46 34.73 3.06 -29.28
CA SER A 46 33.75 4.14 -29.48
C SER A 46 32.35 3.75 -28.98
N THR A 47 32.25 3.26 -27.74
CA THR A 47 30.95 3.02 -27.11
C THR A 47 30.19 4.34 -27.03
N PRO A 48 28.91 4.37 -27.39
CA PRO A 48 28.14 5.59 -27.31
C PRO A 48 28.11 6.11 -25.88
N ARG A 49 28.43 7.40 -25.71
CA ARG A 49 28.47 8.03 -24.40
C ARG A 49 27.04 8.26 -23.92
N TRP A 50 26.77 7.86 -22.68
CA TRP A 50 25.47 8.07 -22.02
C TRP A 50 25.67 8.94 -20.80
N ASP A 51 24.81 9.93 -20.62
CA ASP A 51 24.80 10.72 -19.40
C ASP A 51 24.14 9.92 -18.28
N LEU A 52 24.82 9.82 -17.14
CA LEU A 52 24.27 9.22 -15.93
C LEU A 52 23.51 10.31 -15.18
N VAL A 53 22.27 10.01 -14.81
CA VAL A 53 21.38 10.95 -14.12
C VAL A 53 20.85 10.28 -12.85
N GLY A 54 21.00 10.96 -11.71
CA GLY A 54 20.40 10.54 -10.45
C GLY A 54 19.06 11.24 -10.26
N ALA A 55 18.00 10.47 -10.03
CA ALA A 55 16.65 10.97 -9.79
C ALA A 55 16.11 10.50 -8.44
N VAL A 56 15.27 11.30 -7.80
CA VAL A 56 14.68 11.01 -6.49
C VAL A 56 13.18 10.78 -6.61
N ALA A 57 12.73 9.61 -6.19
CA ALA A 57 11.33 9.34 -5.94
C ALA A 57 11.02 9.64 -4.47
N LEU A 58 10.65 10.90 -4.18
CA LEU A 58 10.31 11.33 -2.82
C LEU A 58 8.84 11.01 -2.51
N GLU A 59 8.63 10.06 -1.60
CA GLU A 59 7.32 9.60 -1.17
C GLU A 59 6.94 10.22 0.19
N ARG A 60 5.73 10.78 0.29
CA ARG A 60 5.07 11.08 1.57
C ARG A 60 4.26 9.83 1.98
N LYS A 61 4.51 9.26 3.16
CA LYS A 61 3.81 8.06 3.63
C LYS A 61 2.36 8.36 4.06
N PRO A 62 1.45 7.38 4.00
CA PRO A 62 0.12 7.52 4.59
C PRO A 62 0.22 7.94 6.06
N VAL A 63 -0.59 8.92 6.44
CA VAL A 63 -0.73 9.42 7.81
C VAL A 63 -1.88 8.70 8.52
N ILE A 64 -2.94 8.39 7.78
CA ILE A 64 -4.10 7.64 8.28
C ILE A 64 -4.19 6.27 7.62
N VAL A 65 -4.82 5.33 8.30
CA VAL A 65 -5.13 4.00 7.75
C VAL A 65 -6.20 4.14 6.67
N PRO A 66 -6.12 3.40 5.55
CA PRO A 66 -7.19 3.36 4.54
C PRO A 66 -8.52 2.88 5.14
N GLU A 67 -9.62 3.24 4.49
CA GLU A 67 -10.95 2.80 4.91
C GLU A 67 -11.17 1.34 4.54
N LEU A 68 -11.85 0.62 5.43
CA LEU A 68 -12.15 -0.79 5.24
C LEU A 68 -13.18 -0.96 4.11
N ASN A 69 -12.92 -1.96 3.28
CA ASN A 69 -13.87 -2.37 2.24
C ASN A 69 -15.12 -3.01 2.88
N ALA A 70 -16.25 -3.02 2.17
CA ALA A 70 -17.50 -3.61 2.68
C ALA A 70 -17.38 -5.10 3.08
N LEU A 71 -16.51 -5.86 2.40
CA LEU A 71 -16.19 -7.23 2.80
C LEU A 71 -15.39 -7.26 4.10
N GLU A 72 -14.37 -6.42 4.20
CA GLU A 72 -13.49 -6.35 5.37
C GLU A 72 -14.28 -5.95 6.60
N THR A 73 -15.25 -5.03 6.48
CA THR A 73 -16.17 -4.67 7.56
C THR A 73 -16.98 -5.88 8.03
N LYS A 74 -17.61 -6.62 7.12
CA LYS A 74 -18.39 -7.83 7.47
C LYS A 74 -17.51 -8.92 8.08
N TYR A 75 -16.31 -9.09 7.55
CA TYR A 75 -15.37 -10.08 8.06
C TYR A 75 -14.89 -9.69 9.46
N LEU A 76 -14.62 -8.41 9.69
CA LEU A 76 -14.27 -7.86 11.00
C LEU A 76 -15.41 -8.04 12.00
N GLU A 77 -16.67 -7.83 11.61
CA GLU A 77 -17.84 -8.13 12.46
C GLU A 77 -17.89 -9.61 12.87
N ILE A 78 -17.64 -10.53 11.94
CA ILE A 78 -17.58 -11.97 12.23
C ILE A 78 -16.42 -12.27 13.19
N LEU A 79 -15.24 -11.70 12.96
CA LEU A 79 -14.09 -11.89 13.85
C LEU A 79 -14.38 -11.38 15.27
N HIS A 80 -15.02 -10.22 15.41
CA HIS A 80 -15.44 -9.70 16.71
C HIS A 80 -16.47 -10.60 17.39
N ALA A 81 -17.45 -11.13 16.66
CA ALA A 81 -18.43 -12.05 17.24
C ALA A 81 -17.75 -13.33 17.77
N LEU A 82 -16.85 -13.92 16.97
CA LEU A 82 -16.08 -15.10 17.38
C LEU A 82 -15.17 -14.81 18.57
N GLU A 83 -14.54 -13.63 18.62
CA GLU A 83 -13.72 -13.20 19.74
C GLU A 83 -14.54 -13.12 21.02
N VAL A 84 -15.73 -12.49 20.97
CA VAL A 84 -16.63 -12.37 22.12
C VAL A 84 -17.14 -13.75 22.56
N GLU A 85 -17.63 -14.57 21.64
CA GLU A 85 -18.14 -15.93 21.94
C GLU A 85 -17.05 -16.85 22.50
N GLY A 86 -15.81 -16.69 22.03
CA GLY A 86 -14.65 -17.45 22.50
C GLY A 86 -13.99 -16.88 23.74
N SER A 87 -14.37 -15.68 24.19
CA SER A 87 -13.76 -15.01 25.34
C SER A 87 -14.38 -15.43 26.66
N LEU A 88 -13.58 -15.33 27.72
CA LEU A 88 -14.08 -15.40 29.10
C LEU A 88 -14.53 -14.01 29.54
N LEU A 89 -15.37 -13.97 30.58
CA LEU A 89 -15.80 -12.72 31.20
C LEU A 89 -14.59 -11.92 31.67
N SER A 90 -14.54 -10.66 31.24
CA SER A 90 -13.56 -9.67 31.69
C SER A 90 -13.85 -9.21 33.12
N ASP A 91 -12.85 -8.64 33.78
CA ASP A 91 -13.00 -8.08 35.14
C ASP A 91 -14.13 -7.04 35.21
N HIS A 92 -14.31 -6.24 34.16
CA HIS A 92 -15.38 -5.24 34.06
C HIS A 92 -16.76 -5.90 33.96
N GLU A 93 -16.91 -6.98 33.20
CA GLU A 93 -18.17 -7.73 33.09
C GLU A 93 -18.51 -8.46 34.39
N LEU A 94 -17.51 -9.01 35.08
CA LEU A 94 -17.69 -9.61 36.41
C LEU A 94 -18.17 -8.57 37.42
N GLN A 95 -17.56 -7.38 37.43
CA GLN A 95 -17.97 -6.28 38.30
C GLN A 95 -19.41 -5.83 38.00
N LEU A 96 -19.80 -5.71 36.72
CA LEU A 96 -21.18 -5.41 36.32
C LEU A 96 -22.19 -6.46 36.82
N LEU A 97 -21.81 -7.74 36.81
CA LEU A 97 -22.66 -8.82 37.32
C LEU A 97 -22.79 -8.76 38.84
N GLU A 98 -21.71 -8.48 39.56
CA GLU A 98 -21.72 -8.29 41.02
C GLU A 98 -22.56 -7.08 41.43
N ASP A 99 -22.38 -5.93 40.77
CA ASP A 99 -23.15 -4.71 41.03
C ASP A 99 -24.64 -4.92 40.75
N LYS A 100 -25.00 -5.67 39.69
CA LYS A 100 -26.39 -6.05 39.40
C LYS A 100 -27.00 -6.95 40.49
N LYS A 101 -26.23 -7.91 41.02
CA LYS A 101 -26.67 -8.80 42.11
C LYS A 101 -26.88 -8.02 43.41
N ARG A 102 -25.93 -7.16 43.79
CA ARG A 102 -26.05 -6.28 44.97
C ARG A 102 -27.25 -5.34 44.89
N ARG A 103 -27.59 -4.86 43.68
CA ARG A 103 -28.80 -4.04 43.46
C ARG A 103 -30.11 -4.83 43.63
N ALA A 104 -30.10 -6.14 43.39
CA ALA A 104 -31.28 -6.99 43.53
C ALA A 104 -31.52 -7.44 44.99
N ASP A 105 -30.45 -7.73 45.73
CA ASP A 105 -30.50 -8.22 47.11
C ASP A 105 -29.80 -7.25 48.09
N PRO A 106 -30.51 -6.27 48.68
CA PRO A 106 -29.93 -5.21 49.50
C PRO A 106 -29.60 -5.61 50.96
N GLU A 107 -29.76 -6.88 51.36
CA GLU A 107 -29.59 -7.33 52.75
C GLU A 107 -28.12 -7.57 53.17
N GLU A 108 -27.18 -7.71 52.23
CA GLU A 108 -25.75 -7.86 52.55
C GLU A 108 -25.05 -6.49 52.64
N GLY A 109 -25.06 -5.91 53.84
CA GLY A 109 -24.24 -4.73 54.13
C GLY A 109 -22.76 -5.09 54.25
N VAL A 110 -21.91 -4.65 53.30
CA VAL A 110 -20.50 -4.23 53.48
C VAL A 110 -19.99 -3.53 52.18
N ALA A 111 -19.27 -2.42 52.38
CA ALA A 111 -18.48 -1.63 51.42
C ALA A 111 -19.22 -1.01 50.22
N ILE A 112 -19.67 0.24 50.40
CA ILE A 112 -20.09 1.13 49.31
C ILE A 112 -18.87 1.38 48.41
N THR A 113 -18.80 0.69 47.27
CA THR A 113 -17.90 1.08 46.18
C THR A 113 -18.33 2.45 45.68
N VAL A 114 -17.42 3.42 45.73
CA VAL A 114 -17.72 4.85 45.45
C VAL A 114 -18.12 5.08 43.98
N GLN A 115 -17.77 4.15 43.07
CA GLN A 115 -18.18 4.19 41.66
C GLN A 115 -18.65 2.80 41.23
N THR A 116 -19.88 2.71 40.72
CA THR A 116 -20.40 1.49 40.08
C THR A 116 -19.75 1.31 38.72
N ALA A 117 -19.64 0.07 38.21
CA ALA A 117 -19.19 -0.16 36.84
C ALA A 117 -20.00 0.64 35.79
N GLN A 118 -21.30 0.85 36.03
CA GLN A 118 -22.15 1.68 35.17
C GLN A 118 -21.75 3.16 35.19
N ASP A 119 -21.39 3.70 36.35
CA ASP A 119 -20.97 5.10 36.50
C ASP A 119 -19.67 5.34 35.72
N ILE A 120 -18.78 4.35 35.70
CA ILE A 120 -17.53 4.36 34.93
C ILE A 120 -17.81 4.37 33.41
N GLU A 121 -18.75 3.55 32.93
CA GLU A 121 -19.18 3.56 31.52
C GLU A 121 -19.77 4.90 31.10
N ASP A 122 -20.59 5.51 31.96
CA ASP A 122 -21.19 6.82 31.73
C ASP A 122 -20.12 7.92 31.67
N GLU A 123 -19.12 7.86 32.55
CA GLU A 123 -17.96 8.76 32.51
C GLU A 123 -17.15 8.60 31.22
N TRP A 124 -16.87 7.38 30.78
CA TRP A 124 -16.17 7.11 29.53
C TRP A 124 -16.96 7.59 28.33
N THR A 125 -18.27 7.36 28.33
CA THR A 125 -19.18 7.82 27.28
C THR A 125 -19.24 9.34 27.21
N ARG A 126 -19.24 10.02 28.37
CA ARG A 126 -19.16 11.48 28.44
C ARG A 126 -17.85 12.00 27.84
N LYS A 127 -16.71 11.45 28.26
CA LYS A 127 -15.38 11.84 27.73
C LYS A 127 -15.27 11.57 26.22
N ALA A 128 -15.81 10.46 25.74
CA ALA A 128 -15.82 10.12 24.31
C ALA A 128 -16.67 11.09 23.49
N LYS A 129 -17.81 11.56 24.02
CA LYS A 129 -18.66 12.56 23.36
C LYS A 129 -18.06 13.96 23.34
N GLU A 130 -17.30 14.32 24.38
CA GLU A 130 -16.59 15.61 24.45
C GLU A 130 -15.44 15.69 23.43
N PHE A 131 -14.78 14.56 23.15
CA PHE A 131 -13.68 14.50 22.20
C PHE A 131 -14.19 14.53 20.75
N LYS A 132 -13.81 15.57 20.00
CA LYS A 132 -14.08 15.67 18.56
C LYS A 132 -12.84 15.24 17.78
N PRO A 133 -12.85 14.09 17.08
CA PRO A 133 -11.71 13.68 16.27
C PRO A 133 -11.53 14.63 15.08
N ALA A 134 -10.28 14.79 14.64
CA ALA A 134 -9.96 15.54 13.43
C ALA A 134 -10.59 14.85 12.19
N PRO A 135 -11.09 15.63 11.21
CA PRO A 135 -11.66 15.05 10.00
C PRO A 135 -10.59 14.31 9.21
N ARG A 136 -10.97 13.15 8.64
CA ARG A 136 -10.10 12.36 7.75
C ARG A 136 -9.89 13.03 6.39
N LEU A 137 -10.93 13.72 5.91
CA LEU A 137 -10.90 14.51 4.67
C LEU A 137 -10.47 15.93 4.99
N THR A 138 -9.46 16.43 4.28
CA THR A 138 -8.94 17.78 4.47
C THR A 138 -9.60 18.77 3.51
N GLU A 139 -9.40 20.07 3.76
CA GLU A 139 -9.81 21.10 2.81
C GLU A 139 -9.12 20.96 1.45
N ALA A 140 -7.87 20.49 1.44
CA ALA A 140 -7.10 20.28 0.22
C ALA A 140 -7.69 19.15 -0.64
N ASP A 141 -8.28 18.13 -0.02
CA ASP A 141 -9.02 17.08 -0.72
C ASP A 141 -10.29 17.65 -1.38
N SER A 142 -11.00 18.52 -0.66
CA SER A 142 -12.22 19.17 -1.17
C SER A 142 -11.94 20.15 -2.31
N LYS A 143 -10.81 20.86 -2.26
CA LYS A 143 -10.37 21.82 -3.29
C LYS A 143 -9.61 21.15 -4.45
N GLY A 144 -9.11 19.93 -4.27
CA GLY A 144 -8.26 19.24 -5.24
C GLY A 144 -6.85 19.82 -5.36
N ASP A 145 -6.34 20.40 -4.27
CA ASP A 145 -5.07 21.14 -4.27
C ASP A 145 -3.85 20.21 -4.25
N THR A 146 -3.33 19.89 -5.44
CA THR A 146 -2.17 18.99 -5.63
C THR A 146 -0.84 19.53 -5.11
N ARG A 147 -0.76 20.79 -4.67
CA ARG A 147 0.49 21.42 -4.18
C ARG A 147 0.75 21.19 -2.69
N THR A 148 -0.19 20.57 -1.97
CA THR A 148 -0.07 20.34 -0.53
C THR A 148 0.20 18.87 -0.22
N THR A 149 0.90 18.62 0.88
CA THR A 149 1.11 17.27 1.43
C THR A 149 -0.08 16.80 2.28
N GLN A 150 -0.90 17.75 2.76
CA GLN A 150 -2.09 17.55 3.59
C GLN A 150 -3.34 17.18 2.77
N ARG A 151 -3.17 16.41 1.69
CA ARG A 151 -4.27 15.83 0.89
C ARG A 151 -4.10 14.32 0.84
N CYS A 152 -5.16 13.55 0.68
CA CYS A 152 -5.17 12.09 0.53
C CYS A 152 -4.30 11.43 1.60
N LEU A 153 -4.62 11.69 2.87
CA LEU A 153 -3.82 11.27 4.02
C LEU A 153 -3.70 9.73 4.13
N ASP A 154 -4.65 9.01 3.56
CA ASP A 154 -4.74 7.55 3.49
C ASP A 154 -3.78 6.92 2.47
N GLN A 155 -3.35 7.69 1.46
CA GLN A 155 -2.53 7.21 0.36
C GLN A 155 -1.11 7.77 0.39
N PRO A 156 -0.13 7.05 -0.17
CA PRO A 156 1.19 7.60 -0.41
C PRO A 156 1.13 8.62 -1.56
N LEU A 157 1.81 9.76 -1.38
CA LEU A 157 1.97 10.77 -2.43
C LEU A 157 3.41 10.80 -2.92
N LEU A 158 3.58 11.01 -4.23
CA LEU A 158 4.88 11.15 -4.87
C LEU A 158 5.11 12.59 -5.32
N LEU A 159 6.28 13.15 -5.01
CA LEU A 159 6.67 14.46 -5.51
C LEU A 159 7.00 14.40 -7.00
N VAL A 160 6.36 15.26 -7.78
CA VAL A 160 6.63 15.46 -9.21
C VAL A 160 6.86 16.94 -9.45
N VAL A 161 7.89 17.25 -10.23
CA VAL A 161 8.30 18.62 -10.53
C VAL A 161 8.26 18.87 -12.02
N ASN A 162 7.87 20.08 -12.41
CA ASN A 162 7.95 20.55 -13.77
C ASN A 162 9.35 21.14 -14.02
N GLN A 163 10.31 20.27 -14.31
CA GLN A 163 11.71 20.63 -14.44
C GLN A 163 12.04 21.07 -15.88
N GLN A 164 12.91 22.08 -16.02
CA GLN A 164 13.41 22.52 -17.32
C GLN A 164 14.46 21.52 -17.84
N LEU A 165 14.16 20.88 -18.97
CA LEU A 165 15.08 20.02 -19.70
C LEU A 165 15.36 20.61 -21.09
N GLY A 166 16.57 21.12 -21.27
CA GLY A 166 16.96 21.80 -22.50
C GLY A 166 16.12 23.06 -22.70
N LYS A 167 15.30 23.11 -23.74
CA LYS A 167 14.44 24.26 -24.05
C LYS A 167 13.00 24.12 -23.54
N GLY A 168 12.61 22.96 -22.99
CA GLY A 168 11.23 22.69 -22.60
C GLY A 168 11.08 22.27 -21.14
N HIS A 169 9.88 22.45 -20.59
CA HIS A 169 9.52 21.97 -19.26
C HIS A 169 8.82 20.63 -19.34
N ARG A 170 9.16 19.70 -18.44
CA ARG A 170 8.54 18.37 -18.38
C ARG A 170 8.27 17.97 -16.93
N TRP A 171 7.12 17.33 -16.73
CA TRP A 171 6.75 16.71 -15.46
C TRP A 171 7.52 15.41 -15.26
N ILE A 172 8.49 15.43 -14.35
CA ILE A 172 9.37 14.32 -14.02
C ILE A 172 9.68 14.31 -12.53
N LEU A 173 10.37 13.27 -12.07
CA LEU A 173 10.94 13.25 -10.72
C LEU A 173 12.14 14.21 -10.66
N PRO A 174 12.40 14.85 -9.50
CA PRO A 174 13.59 15.69 -9.33
C PRO A 174 14.85 14.92 -9.70
N GLN A 175 15.59 15.42 -10.69
CA GLN A 175 16.77 14.72 -11.20
C GLN A 175 17.91 15.67 -11.54
N ALA A 176 19.15 15.19 -11.42
CA ALA A 176 20.35 15.91 -11.80
C ALA A 176 21.37 15.01 -12.50
N VAL A 177 22.17 15.61 -13.39
CA VAL A 177 23.28 14.92 -14.05
C VAL A 177 24.35 14.59 -13.00
N HIS A 178 24.91 13.39 -13.11
CA HIS A 178 25.96 12.90 -12.24
C HIS A 178 27.25 13.71 -12.42
N ALA A 179 27.82 14.17 -11.30
CA ALA A 179 29.11 14.85 -11.29
C ALA A 179 30.23 13.87 -10.93
N HIS A 180 31.42 14.09 -11.48
CA HIS A 180 32.57 13.24 -11.22
C HIS A 180 33.00 13.35 -9.75
N GLY A 181 33.18 12.21 -9.07
CA GLY A 181 33.62 12.16 -7.67
C GLY A 181 32.48 12.03 -6.64
N GLU A 182 31.22 12.09 -7.07
CA GLU A 182 30.06 11.77 -6.24
C GLU A 182 29.66 10.29 -6.38
N THR A 183 28.83 9.78 -5.49
CA THR A 183 28.07 8.53 -5.71
C THR A 183 26.73 8.83 -6.38
N MET A 184 26.12 7.85 -7.05
CA MET A 184 24.80 8.04 -7.67
C MET A 184 23.71 8.43 -6.66
N ARG A 185 23.81 7.96 -5.42
CA ARG A 185 22.92 8.36 -4.32
C ARG A 185 23.14 9.82 -3.93
N GLN A 186 24.39 10.26 -3.77
CA GLN A 186 24.72 11.66 -3.47
C GLN A 186 24.26 12.59 -4.60
N THR A 187 24.36 12.15 -5.86
CA THR A 187 23.78 12.90 -7.00
C THR A 187 22.26 13.05 -6.85
N ALA A 188 21.56 12.03 -6.34
CA ALA A 188 20.13 12.11 -6.08
C ALA A 188 19.81 13.05 -4.89
N GLU A 189 20.55 12.96 -3.79
CA GLU A 189 20.46 13.90 -2.66
C GLU A 189 20.68 15.36 -3.11
N ARG A 190 21.71 15.58 -3.92
CA ARG A 190 21.98 16.87 -4.56
C ARG A 190 20.85 17.29 -5.50
N ALA A 191 20.30 16.38 -6.31
CA ALA A 191 19.18 16.68 -7.19
C ALA A 191 17.96 17.21 -6.44
N LEU A 192 17.67 16.65 -5.26
CA LEU A 192 16.57 17.13 -4.42
C LEU A 192 16.83 18.57 -3.96
N ILE A 193 18.01 18.86 -3.42
CA ILE A 193 18.38 20.21 -2.95
C ILE A 193 18.43 21.20 -4.12
N ASP A 194 19.00 20.77 -5.26
CA ASP A 194 19.19 21.58 -6.46
C ASP A 194 17.87 21.99 -7.12
N VAL A 195 16.85 21.14 -7.06
CA VAL A 195 15.57 21.38 -7.73
C VAL A 195 14.52 21.90 -6.76
N CYS A 196 14.46 21.34 -5.56
CA CYS A 196 13.42 21.60 -4.56
C CYS A 196 13.86 22.56 -3.44
N GLY A 197 15.16 22.85 -3.33
CA GLY A 197 15.73 23.65 -2.25
C GLY A 197 16.00 22.86 -0.98
N PRO A 198 16.68 23.46 0.01
CA PRO A 198 17.05 22.82 1.27
C PRO A 198 15.88 22.68 2.27
N ALA A 199 14.68 23.19 1.94
CA ALA A 199 13.52 23.19 2.83
C ALA A 199 12.91 21.79 3.05
N LEU A 200 13.24 20.82 2.18
CA LEU A 200 12.76 19.45 2.29
C LEU A 200 13.79 18.56 2.99
N GLU A 201 13.36 17.95 4.09
CA GLU A 201 14.12 16.90 4.75
C GLU A 201 13.66 15.53 4.24
N ALA A 202 14.56 14.81 3.57
CA ALA A 202 14.30 13.51 2.99
C ALA A 202 15.19 12.42 3.58
N PHE A 203 14.61 11.25 3.81
CA PHE A 203 15.29 10.04 4.24
C PHE A 203 15.43 9.05 3.07
N PHE A 204 16.66 8.84 2.59
CA PHE A 204 16.94 7.96 1.46
C PHE A 204 16.97 6.48 1.85
N LEU A 205 16.32 5.64 1.04
CA LEU A 205 16.19 4.20 1.27
C LEU A 205 17.31 3.43 0.55
N GLY A 206 18.38 3.14 1.29
CA GLY A 206 19.51 2.36 0.78
C GLY A 206 20.35 3.08 -0.28
N ASN A 207 21.35 2.39 -0.80
CA ASN A 207 22.31 2.94 -1.78
C ASN A 207 22.10 2.42 -3.20
N ALA A 208 21.20 1.45 -3.40
CA ALA A 208 20.94 0.86 -4.70
C ALA A 208 19.78 1.61 -5.40
N PRO A 209 19.88 1.83 -6.72
CA PRO A 209 18.76 2.39 -7.46
C PRO A 209 17.59 1.39 -7.49
N SER A 210 16.37 1.88 -7.29
CA SER A 210 15.15 1.07 -7.28
C SER A 210 14.56 0.86 -8.68
N GLY A 211 14.93 1.72 -9.63
CA GLY A 211 14.52 1.60 -11.02
C GLY A 211 15.45 2.37 -11.95
N TYR A 212 15.26 2.20 -13.24
CA TYR A 212 15.99 2.96 -14.25
C TYR A 212 15.10 3.32 -15.44
N TYR A 213 15.45 4.40 -16.13
CA TYR A 213 14.81 4.82 -17.37
C TYR A 213 15.86 5.34 -18.35
N CYS A 214 15.83 4.84 -19.57
CA CYS A 214 16.76 5.25 -20.63
C CYS A 214 16.00 5.98 -21.73
N TYR A 215 16.54 7.12 -22.18
CA TYR A 215 16.01 7.83 -23.34
C TYR A 215 17.13 8.45 -24.16
N SER A 216 16.95 8.45 -25.48
CA SER A 216 17.87 9.10 -26.41
C SER A 216 17.54 10.58 -26.53
N TYR A 217 18.57 11.43 -26.64
CA TYR A 217 18.37 12.84 -26.90
C TYR A 217 17.94 13.07 -28.35
N PRO A 218 17.05 14.05 -28.62
CA PRO A 218 16.80 14.51 -29.98
C PRO A 218 18.11 14.96 -30.64
N PRO A 219 18.25 14.85 -31.98
CA PRO A 219 19.50 15.14 -32.69
C PRO A 219 20.05 16.55 -32.40
N GLU A 220 19.18 17.51 -32.11
CA GLU A 220 19.55 18.90 -31.74
C GLU A 220 20.37 19.01 -30.44
N PHE A 221 20.20 18.04 -29.52
CA PHE A 221 20.84 18.03 -28.20
C PHE A 221 21.92 16.95 -28.08
N GLN A 222 22.17 16.17 -29.14
CA GLN A 222 23.29 15.24 -29.23
C GLN A 222 24.60 16.00 -29.47
N LYS A 223 25.02 16.79 -28.48
CA LYS A 223 26.32 17.46 -28.51
C LYS A 223 27.36 16.54 -27.88
N ASN A 224 28.59 16.56 -28.41
CA ASN A 224 29.75 15.85 -27.85
C ASN A 224 29.67 14.30 -27.88
N GLY A 225 28.92 13.71 -28.82
CA GLY A 225 28.83 12.25 -28.99
C GLY A 225 28.02 11.53 -27.90
N VAL A 226 27.25 12.26 -27.10
CA VAL A 226 26.32 11.70 -26.11
C VAL A 226 25.00 11.34 -26.80
N GLN A 227 24.62 10.07 -26.75
CA GLN A 227 23.40 9.57 -27.40
C GLN A 227 22.13 9.82 -26.59
N GLY A 228 22.24 9.90 -25.27
CA GLY A 228 21.09 10.00 -24.38
C GLY A 228 21.46 9.96 -22.91
N ALA A 229 20.43 9.86 -22.07
CA ALA A 229 20.56 9.73 -20.62
C ALA A 229 20.02 8.41 -20.10
N LYS A 230 20.71 7.90 -19.07
CA LYS A 230 20.28 6.80 -18.22
C LYS A 230 19.97 7.38 -16.84
N VAL A 231 18.69 7.42 -16.52
CA VAL A 231 18.17 7.92 -15.25
C VAL A 231 18.05 6.75 -14.27
N PHE A 232 18.64 6.90 -13.10
CA PHE A 232 18.54 5.94 -12.00
C PHE A 232 17.69 6.54 -10.89
N PHE A 233 16.65 5.83 -10.47
CA PHE A 233 15.71 6.29 -9.46
C PHE A 233 16.11 5.79 -8.08
N PHE A 234 16.19 6.70 -7.12
CA PHE A 234 16.41 6.41 -5.71
C PHE A 234 15.16 6.74 -4.92
N LYS A 235 14.70 5.81 -4.08
CA LYS A 235 13.54 6.04 -3.22
C LYS A 235 13.96 6.85 -1.99
N ALA A 236 13.16 7.85 -1.68
CA ALA A 236 13.30 8.64 -0.47
C ALA A 236 11.93 8.84 0.20
N GLN A 237 11.94 9.04 1.50
CA GLN A 237 10.74 9.34 2.28
C GLN A 237 10.81 10.77 2.78
N LEU A 238 9.72 11.51 2.63
CA LEU A 238 9.59 12.84 3.23
C LEU A 238 9.51 12.67 4.75
N ARG A 239 10.43 13.31 5.48
CA ARG A 239 10.35 13.41 6.94
C ARG A 239 9.58 14.66 7.33
N ASN A 240 10.15 15.81 6.98
CA ASN A 240 9.61 17.12 7.30
C ASN A 240 9.92 18.10 6.17
N GLY A 241 9.19 19.20 6.15
CA GLY A 241 9.38 20.27 5.17
C GLY A 241 8.14 20.50 4.31
N ALA A 242 7.96 21.75 3.93
CA ALA A 242 6.94 22.19 3.01
C ALA A 242 7.60 22.87 1.82
N LEU A 243 7.12 22.54 0.62
CA LEU A 243 7.52 23.20 -0.60
C LEU A 243 6.60 24.39 -0.87
N SER A 244 7.18 25.52 -1.26
CA SER A 244 6.45 26.64 -1.82
C SER A 244 6.86 26.89 -3.26
N VAL A 245 5.89 27.26 -4.10
CA VAL A 245 6.14 27.61 -5.52
C VAL A 245 7.13 28.78 -5.63
N GLY A 246 7.09 29.70 -4.67
CA GLY A 246 8.01 30.83 -4.61
C GLY A 246 9.47 30.41 -4.47
N ASP A 247 9.75 29.31 -3.75
CA ASP A 247 11.11 28.84 -3.53
C ASP A 247 11.65 28.09 -4.76
N LEU A 248 10.81 27.34 -5.47
CA LEU A 248 11.19 26.69 -6.72
C LEU A 248 11.56 27.71 -7.81
N LYS A 249 10.75 28.76 -7.95
CA LYS A 249 11.00 29.81 -8.94
C LYS A 249 12.31 30.55 -8.71
N LYS A 250 12.75 30.70 -7.45
CA LYS A 250 14.07 31.28 -7.13
C LYS A 250 15.22 30.43 -7.66
N LEU A 251 15.05 29.11 -7.67
CA LEU A 251 16.09 28.18 -8.13
C LEU A 251 16.13 28.06 -9.67
N THR A 252 15.11 28.54 -10.39
CA THR A 252 14.99 28.57 -11.87
C THR A 252 15.04 27.21 -12.60
N LYS A 253 15.29 26.11 -11.88
CA LYS A 253 15.33 24.75 -12.46
C LYS A 253 13.96 24.10 -12.61
N ALA A 254 12.96 24.52 -11.82
CA ALA A 254 11.60 24.01 -11.88
C ALA A 254 10.58 25.15 -11.72
N ASP A 255 9.51 25.09 -12.52
CA ASP A 255 8.46 26.12 -12.54
C ASP A 255 7.36 25.84 -11.51
N ASP A 256 6.99 24.56 -11.38
CA ASP A 256 5.86 24.10 -10.60
C ASP A 256 6.12 22.70 -10.05
N PHE A 257 5.33 22.30 -9.06
CA PHE A 257 5.39 20.98 -8.43
C PHE A 257 4.00 20.48 -8.07
N ALA A 258 3.87 19.17 -7.96
CA ALA A 258 2.66 18.53 -7.51
C ALA A 258 3.01 17.27 -6.71
N TRP A 259 2.30 17.06 -5.62
CA TRP A 259 2.25 15.80 -4.90
C TRP A 259 1.14 14.98 -5.52
N LEU A 260 1.46 13.86 -6.19
CA LEU A 260 0.49 13.07 -6.96
C LEU A 260 0.26 11.69 -6.35
N THR A 261 -0.96 11.19 -6.48
CA THR A 261 -1.31 9.79 -6.18
C THR A 261 -0.88 8.87 -7.32
N TYR A 262 -0.88 7.56 -7.08
CA TYR A 262 -0.52 6.56 -8.10
C TYR A 262 -1.41 6.62 -9.35
N LYS A 263 -2.71 6.91 -9.17
CA LYS A 263 -3.70 7.03 -10.25
C LYS A 263 -3.41 8.27 -11.12
N GLU A 264 -3.15 9.40 -10.48
CA GLU A 264 -2.89 10.70 -11.15
C GLU A 264 -1.54 10.78 -11.87
N LEU A 265 -0.57 9.95 -11.48
CA LEU A 265 0.78 9.97 -12.04
C LEU A 265 0.79 9.81 -13.58
N CYS A 266 -0.08 8.94 -14.10
CA CYS A 266 -0.22 8.68 -15.54
C CYS A 266 -0.74 9.89 -16.32
N SER A 267 -1.53 10.75 -15.68
CA SER A 267 -2.17 11.88 -16.35
C SER A 267 -1.20 13.02 -16.60
N LYS A 268 -0.13 13.13 -15.79
CA LYS A 268 0.85 14.22 -15.86
C LYS A 268 2.16 13.83 -16.54
N MET A 269 2.64 12.61 -16.32
CA MET A 269 3.91 12.14 -16.87
C MET A 269 3.75 11.50 -18.26
N LEU A 270 4.84 11.46 -19.03
CA LEU A 270 4.84 10.71 -20.29
C LEU A 270 4.56 9.22 -20.02
N PRO A 271 3.75 8.53 -20.84
CA PRO A 271 3.34 7.14 -20.58
C PRO A 271 4.50 6.17 -20.36
N ARG A 272 5.59 6.29 -21.16
CA ARG A 272 6.78 5.44 -21.02
C ARG A 272 7.53 5.70 -19.73
N TYR A 273 7.64 6.96 -19.31
CA TYR A 273 8.29 7.34 -18.07
C TYR A 273 7.45 6.90 -16.87
N CYS A 274 6.13 7.13 -16.92
CA CYS A 274 5.21 6.68 -15.89
C CYS A 274 5.28 5.16 -15.69
N LYS A 275 5.38 4.37 -16.76
CA LYS A 275 5.54 2.90 -16.64
C LYS A 275 6.82 2.51 -15.88
N ALA A 276 7.93 3.21 -16.12
CA ALA A 276 9.19 2.96 -15.42
C ALA A 276 9.14 3.41 -13.95
N VAL A 277 8.39 4.47 -13.64
CA VAL A 277 8.19 4.92 -12.26
C VAL A 277 7.28 3.96 -11.49
N ARG A 278 6.20 3.50 -12.13
CA ARG A 278 5.25 2.56 -11.53
C ARG A 278 5.84 1.19 -11.22
N SER A 279 6.91 0.76 -11.89
CA SER A 279 7.49 -0.57 -11.66
C SER A 279 8.16 -0.73 -10.29
N PHE A 280 8.57 0.36 -9.63
CA PHE A 280 9.26 0.32 -8.32
C PHE A 280 8.49 1.02 -7.19
N ILE A 281 7.36 1.66 -7.49
CA ILE A 281 6.46 2.22 -6.49
C ILE A 281 5.42 1.16 -6.15
N MET A 282 5.17 0.95 -4.85
CA MET A 282 4.09 0.07 -4.43
C MET A 282 2.77 0.78 -4.70
N ALA A 283 1.97 0.22 -5.60
CA ALA A 283 0.61 0.68 -5.84
C ALA A 283 -0.28 0.19 -4.70
N PRO A 284 -1.12 1.05 -4.11
CA PRO A 284 -2.32 0.58 -3.43
C PRO A 284 -3.30 0.15 -4.53
N ASP A 285 -3.02 -0.98 -5.17
CA ASP A 285 -3.99 -1.56 -6.08
C ASP A 285 -5.15 -2.05 -5.22
N GLU A 286 -6.31 -1.41 -5.34
CA GLU A 286 -7.59 -2.01 -4.98
C GLU A 286 -7.70 -3.28 -5.81
N THR A 287 -7.21 -4.42 -5.31
CA THR A 287 -7.52 -5.69 -5.94
C THR A 287 -9.04 -5.78 -5.93
N PRO A 288 -9.73 -5.89 -7.08
CA PRO A 288 -11.17 -5.83 -7.12
C PRO A 288 -11.70 -7.13 -6.50
N TYR A 289 -11.79 -7.22 -5.17
CA TYR A 289 -12.25 -8.41 -4.46
C TYR A 289 -13.66 -8.82 -4.87
N GLN A 290 -14.41 -7.92 -5.51
CA GLN A 290 -15.68 -8.19 -6.18
C GLN A 290 -15.61 -9.40 -7.12
N HIS A 291 -14.55 -9.57 -7.93
CA HIS A 291 -14.47 -10.74 -8.82
C HIS A 291 -14.28 -12.05 -8.04
N LEU A 292 -13.57 -11.99 -6.90
CA LEU A 292 -13.39 -13.15 -6.01
C LEU A 292 -14.68 -13.45 -5.24
N LEU A 293 -15.41 -12.41 -4.84
CA LEU A 293 -16.72 -12.51 -4.21
C LEU A 293 -17.76 -13.09 -5.15
N ASP A 294 -17.88 -12.58 -6.38
CA ASP A 294 -18.80 -13.10 -7.40
C ASP A 294 -18.48 -14.56 -7.72
N ARG A 295 -17.18 -14.90 -7.78
CA ARG A 295 -16.73 -16.29 -7.93
C ARG A 295 -17.10 -17.16 -6.72
N ALA A 296 -16.94 -16.66 -5.49
CA ALA A 296 -17.28 -17.39 -4.29
C ALA A 296 -18.81 -17.59 -4.18
N LEU A 297 -19.59 -16.54 -4.39
CA LEU A 297 -21.05 -16.57 -4.35
C LEU A 297 -21.62 -17.49 -5.45
N SER A 298 -21.08 -17.43 -6.68
CA SER A 298 -21.49 -18.36 -7.75
C SER A 298 -21.15 -19.83 -7.46
N SER A 299 -20.07 -20.11 -6.74
CA SER A 299 -19.74 -21.48 -6.32
C SER A 299 -20.68 -22.01 -5.21
N VAL A 300 -21.14 -21.14 -4.31
CA VAL A 300 -22.09 -21.48 -3.24
C VAL A 300 -23.50 -21.69 -3.79
N THR A 301 -23.93 -20.91 -4.78
CA THR A 301 -25.23 -21.12 -5.44
C THR A 301 -25.25 -22.43 -6.21
N TRP A 302 -24.14 -22.83 -6.84
CA TRP A 302 -24.00 -24.10 -7.54
C TRP A 302 -24.04 -25.32 -6.61
N GLN A 303 -23.48 -25.20 -5.40
CA GLN A 303 -23.62 -26.22 -4.35
C GLN A 303 -25.04 -26.32 -3.80
N LYS A 304 -25.76 -25.20 -3.65
CA LYS A 304 -27.18 -25.25 -3.24
C LYS A 304 -28.07 -25.91 -4.29
N SER A 305 -27.90 -25.58 -5.58
CA SER A 305 -28.67 -26.20 -6.67
C SER A 305 -28.40 -27.70 -6.86
N SER A 306 -27.25 -28.20 -6.41
CA SER A 306 -26.92 -29.63 -6.50
C SER A 306 -27.33 -30.45 -5.28
N ILE A 307 -27.68 -29.82 -4.15
CA ILE A 307 -28.01 -30.50 -2.88
C ILE A 307 -29.52 -30.50 -2.59
N THR A 308 -30.30 -29.53 -3.06
CA THR A 308 -31.76 -29.52 -2.87
C THR A 308 -32.50 -29.78 -4.19
N PRO A 309 -33.18 -30.93 -4.38
CA PRO A 309 -34.24 -31.00 -5.38
C PRO A 309 -35.38 -30.09 -4.93
N GLU A 310 -35.82 -29.17 -5.78
CA GLU A 310 -37.00 -28.35 -5.54
C GLU A 310 -38.22 -29.27 -5.34
N ILE A 311 -38.79 -29.26 -4.13
CA ILE A 311 -40.08 -29.89 -3.88
C ILE A 311 -41.14 -29.02 -4.57
N PRO A 312 -41.94 -29.54 -5.52
CA PRO A 312 -42.97 -28.77 -6.17
C PRO A 312 -43.97 -28.27 -5.12
N ARG A 313 -44.21 -26.96 -5.06
CA ARG A 313 -45.35 -26.41 -4.33
C ARG A 313 -46.60 -26.81 -5.11
N GLU A 314 -47.43 -27.67 -4.55
CA GLU A 314 -48.74 -27.97 -5.09
C GLU A 314 -49.58 -26.68 -5.13
N ASP A 315 -50.01 -26.30 -6.34
CA ASP A 315 -50.97 -25.25 -6.58
C ASP A 315 -52.30 -25.61 -5.90
N LYS A 316 -52.65 -24.86 -4.84
CA LYS A 316 -53.99 -24.95 -4.25
C LYS A 316 -55.02 -24.50 -5.28
N ALA A 317 -55.75 -25.47 -5.82
CA ALA A 317 -56.92 -25.26 -6.65
C ALA A 317 -57.89 -24.27 -5.97
N ALA A 318 -58.29 -23.25 -6.72
CA ALA A 318 -59.32 -22.30 -6.35
C ALA A 318 -60.66 -23.04 -6.14
N VAL A 319 -61.22 -22.91 -4.94
CA VAL A 319 -62.60 -23.32 -4.65
C VAL A 319 -63.52 -22.24 -5.21
N GLU A 320 -64.22 -22.56 -6.29
CA GLU A 320 -65.39 -21.80 -6.76
C GLU A 320 -66.48 -21.83 -5.68
N VAL A 321 -66.76 -20.67 -5.08
CA VAL A 321 -67.95 -20.48 -4.24
C VAL A 321 -69.07 -19.96 -5.13
N GLY A 322 -69.96 -20.87 -5.51
CA GLY A 322 -71.24 -20.56 -6.14
C GLY A 322 -72.39 -20.63 -5.13
N LYS A 323 -73.18 -19.56 -5.10
CA LYS A 323 -74.57 -19.41 -4.61
C LYS A 323 -74.82 -19.28 -3.10
N SER A 324 -75.19 -18.05 -2.71
CA SER A 324 -76.61 -17.69 -2.55
C SER A 324 -76.80 -16.23 -2.92
#